data_AF-A0A6G6YDG1-F1
#
_entry.id   AF-A0A6G6YDG1-F1
#
_cell.length_a   1.000
_cell.length_b   1.000
_cell.length_c   1.000
_cell.angle_alpha   90.00
_cell.angle_beta   90.00
_cell.angle_gamma   90.00
#
_symmetry.space_group_name_H-M   'P 1'
#
loop_
_entity.id
_entity.type
_entity.pdbx_description
1 polymer ?
#
loop_
_entity_poly.entity_id
_entity_poly.type
_entity_poly.pdbx_seq_one_letter_code
_entity_poly.pdbx_strand_id
1 'polypeptide(L)'
;MPTTKINLNQKTMLRKLSLILVLTFAFLGLSAQETQAVEGRDIVDYISVPGPIKIGDNEYFLYWSKKNSATWFQQKYLRSDDDYDNYQELINLSFYNKEIDIEEAVRKKVESLQNRKTQVNDNYSFVDVIESPDGKEIIVDYLVTIVPKEGAGEAYAEYNIDRFRPTKNGDQNGFLIYTYSKRFYSSDFRGTAKYINKQRNKMLDRVITTPMPNIKLTGK
;
A
#
# COMPACT_ATOMS: atom_id res chain seq x y z
N MET A 1 -33.49 60.28 -57.17
CA MET A 1 -32.57 61.13 -56.40
C MET A 1 -32.09 60.36 -55.16
N PRO A 2 -30.86 60.64 -54.70
CA PRO A 2 -29.87 59.68 -54.17
C PRO A 2 -30.06 59.41 -52.64
N THR A 3 -29.32 58.59 -51.89
CA THR A 3 -27.92 58.14 -51.98
C THR A 3 -27.66 56.96 -51.03
N THR A 4 -26.81 56.04 -51.47
CA THR A 4 -25.98 55.05 -50.75
C THR A 4 -25.07 55.74 -49.68
N LYS A 5 -24.58 55.19 -48.56
CA LYS A 5 -23.54 54.12 -48.36
C LYS A 5 -23.37 53.82 -46.84
N ILE A 6 -23.39 52.55 -46.40
CA ILE A 6 -22.26 51.61 -46.08
C ILE A 6 -21.43 51.95 -44.82
N ASN A 7 -21.41 51.03 -43.84
CA ASN A 7 -20.20 50.34 -43.33
C ASN A 7 -20.56 49.31 -42.22
N LEU A 8 -19.77 48.29 -41.87
CA LEU A 8 -19.15 47.14 -42.55
C LEU A 8 -18.47 46.33 -41.41
N ASN A 9 -18.67 45.01 -41.40
CA ASN A 9 -17.80 43.97 -40.79
C ASN A 9 -17.63 43.96 -39.25
N GLN A 10 -17.54 42.82 -38.53
CA GLN A 10 -16.96 41.48 -38.76
C GLN A 10 -17.69 40.47 -37.82
N LYS A 11 -17.65 39.13 -37.88
CA LYS A 11 -17.04 38.10 -38.73
C LYS A 11 -17.79 36.78 -38.44
N THR A 12 -17.91 35.98 -39.50
CA THR A 12 -18.27 34.56 -39.68
C THR A 12 -17.90 33.54 -38.60
N MET A 13 -18.71 32.47 -38.48
CA MET A 13 -18.31 31.10 -38.86
C MET A 13 -19.51 30.13 -38.96
N LEU A 14 -19.52 29.34 -40.03
CA LEU A 14 -20.59 28.50 -40.56
C LEU A 14 -20.81 27.20 -39.75
N ARG A 15 -22.07 26.73 -39.70
CA ARG A 15 -22.47 25.39 -39.23
C ARG A 15 -22.73 24.43 -40.41
N LYS A 16 -21.98 23.32 -40.36
CA LYS A 16 -22.30 21.91 -40.69
C LYS A 16 -23.08 21.58 -41.98
N LEU A 17 -22.38 20.88 -42.87
CA LEU A 17 -22.92 20.10 -43.99
C LEU A 17 -23.16 18.64 -43.56
N SER A 18 -24.26 18.06 -44.04
CA SER A 18 -24.74 16.72 -43.71
C SER A 18 -24.15 15.59 -44.58
N LEU A 19 -24.25 14.38 -44.00
CA LEU A 19 -24.42 13.05 -44.60
C LEU A 19 -23.19 12.36 -45.22
N ILE A 20 -22.86 11.15 -44.72
CA ILE A 20 -22.55 9.93 -45.50
C ILE A 20 -22.60 8.69 -44.58
N LEU A 21 -23.18 7.63 -45.14
CA LEU A 21 -23.46 6.26 -44.68
C LEU A 21 -22.22 5.35 -44.78
N VAL A 22 -21.84 4.58 -43.75
CA VAL A 22 -21.02 3.35 -43.89
C VAL A 22 -21.28 2.31 -42.78
N LEU A 23 -21.52 1.08 -43.24
CA LEU A 23 -21.44 -0.28 -42.66
C LEU A 23 -21.06 -0.47 -41.17
N THR A 24 -21.94 -1.12 -40.41
CA THR A 24 -21.59 -1.81 -39.15
C THR A 24 -21.22 -3.27 -39.40
N PHE A 25 -19.92 -3.56 -39.38
CA PHE A 25 -19.37 -4.91 -39.22
C PHE A 25 -19.57 -5.35 -37.76
N ALA A 26 -20.34 -6.42 -37.53
CA ALA A 26 -20.40 -7.07 -36.23
C ALA A 26 -19.12 -7.90 -36.03
N PHE A 27 -18.07 -7.26 -35.50
CA PHE A 27 -16.94 -7.96 -34.90
C PHE A 27 -17.32 -8.34 -33.47
N LEU A 28 -17.66 -9.61 -33.26
CA LEU A 28 -17.59 -10.25 -31.95
C LEU A 28 -16.12 -10.38 -31.56
N GLY A 29 -15.54 -9.26 -31.12
CA GLY A 29 -14.27 -9.25 -30.39
C GLY A 29 -14.56 -9.59 -28.95
N LEU A 30 -14.39 -10.86 -28.58
CA LEU A 30 -14.21 -11.26 -27.20
C LEU A 30 -12.90 -10.60 -26.74
N SER A 31 -12.98 -9.42 -26.15
CA SER A 31 -11.83 -8.78 -25.53
C SER A 31 -11.45 -9.63 -24.33
N ALA A 32 -10.41 -10.46 -24.49
CA ALA A 32 -9.61 -10.88 -23.36
C ALA A 32 -9.19 -9.60 -22.64
N GLN A 33 -9.66 -9.43 -21.42
CA GLN A 33 -9.24 -8.32 -20.58
C GLN A 33 -7.80 -8.60 -20.21
N GLU A 34 -6.88 -8.10 -21.03
CA GLU A 34 -5.46 -8.06 -20.72
C GLU A 34 -5.33 -7.36 -19.37
N THR A 35 -4.89 -8.11 -18.37
CA THR A 35 -4.43 -7.60 -17.10
C THR A 35 -3.44 -6.50 -17.43
N GLN A 36 -3.80 -5.24 -17.16
CA GLN A 36 -2.89 -4.13 -17.37
C GLN A 36 -1.72 -4.29 -16.40
N ALA A 37 -0.66 -4.93 -16.86
CA ALA A 37 0.66 -4.69 -16.33
C ALA A 37 0.90 -3.19 -16.52
N VAL A 38 1.11 -2.47 -15.41
CA VAL A 38 1.46 -1.05 -15.44
C VAL A 38 2.87 -0.93 -16.00
N GLU A 39 3.01 -0.91 -17.33
CA GLU A 39 4.26 -0.55 -18.02
C GLU A 39 4.68 0.87 -17.58
N GLY A 40 5.96 1.06 -17.27
CA GLY A 40 6.56 2.40 -17.17
C GLY A 40 6.78 2.98 -15.78
N ARG A 41 6.75 2.19 -14.69
CA ARG A 41 7.41 2.60 -13.44
C ARG A 41 8.74 1.87 -13.30
N ASP A 42 9.84 2.62 -13.39
CA ASP A 42 11.18 2.14 -13.02
C ASP A 42 11.23 1.94 -11.49
N ILE A 43 10.62 0.86 -11.00
CA ILE A 43 10.65 0.52 -9.59
C ILE A 43 11.98 -0.18 -9.30
N VAL A 44 12.83 0.49 -8.53
CA VAL A 44 14.15 -0.03 -8.16
C VAL A 44 14.00 -1.00 -6.99
N ASP A 45 14.38 -2.26 -7.17
CA ASP A 45 14.63 -3.14 -6.02
C ASP A 45 15.95 -2.74 -5.39
N TYR A 46 15.90 -2.22 -4.15
CA TYR A 46 17.05 -1.78 -3.36
C TYR A 46 17.57 -2.87 -2.41
N ILE A 47 16.77 -3.88 -2.10
CA ILE A 47 17.08 -4.85 -1.02
C ILE A 47 17.11 -6.30 -1.49
N SER A 48 17.15 -6.54 -2.82
CA SER A 48 17.15 -7.86 -3.45
C SER A 48 15.92 -8.70 -3.12
N VAL A 49 14.76 -8.04 -3.04
CA VAL A 49 13.46 -8.69 -2.84
C VAL A 49 12.53 -8.21 -3.97
N PRO A 50 12.65 -8.78 -5.18
CA PRO A 50 11.83 -8.35 -6.32
C PRO A 50 10.36 -8.77 -6.19
N GLY A 51 10.08 -9.74 -5.31
CA GLY A 51 8.77 -10.39 -5.21
C GLY A 51 8.56 -11.47 -6.29
N PRO A 52 7.35 -12.04 -6.37
CA PRO A 52 6.25 -11.78 -5.45
C PRO A 52 6.54 -12.32 -4.04
N ILE A 53 6.04 -11.62 -3.02
CA ILE A 53 5.98 -12.16 -1.66
C ILE A 53 4.66 -12.94 -1.54
N LYS A 54 4.69 -14.13 -0.92
CA LYS A 54 3.50 -14.98 -0.75
C LYS A 54 3.04 -15.00 0.70
N ILE A 55 1.75 -14.75 0.95
CA ILE A 55 1.12 -14.91 2.26
C ILE A 55 -0.15 -15.75 2.11
N GLY A 56 -0.06 -17.04 2.45
CA GLY A 56 -1.08 -18.02 2.07
C GLY A 56 -1.19 -18.08 0.54
N ASP A 57 -2.41 -17.95 0.01
CA ASP A 57 -2.67 -18.02 -1.44
C ASP A 57 -2.51 -16.66 -2.16
N ASN A 58 -2.21 -15.57 -1.42
CA ASN A 58 -2.08 -14.23 -1.99
C ASN A 58 -0.64 -13.94 -2.40
N GLU A 59 -0.47 -13.33 -3.58
CA GLU A 59 0.81 -12.85 -4.10
C GLU A 59 0.86 -11.33 -4.12
N TYR A 60 2.01 -10.77 -3.72
CA TYR A 60 2.24 -9.34 -3.61
C TYR A 60 3.46 -8.93 -4.42
N PHE A 61 3.28 -8.03 -5.36
CA PHE A 61 4.28 -7.59 -6.32
C PHE A 61 4.87 -6.25 -5.90
N LEU A 62 6.16 -6.06 -6.14
CA LEU A 62 6.86 -4.82 -5.82
C LEU A 62 6.18 -3.66 -6.57
N TYR A 63 5.67 -2.70 -5.81
CA TYR A 63 4.86 -1.59 -6.33
C TYR A 63 5.55 -0.23 -6.17
N TRP A 64 6.31 -0.07 -5.09
CA TRP A 64 7.00 1.18 -4.78
C TRP A 64 8.25 0.90 -3.94
N SER A 65 9.28 1.71 -4.14
CA SER A 65 10.50 1.63 -3.36
C SER A 65 11.13 3.00 -3.14
N LYS A 66 11.93 3.11 -2.09
CA LYS A 66 12.65 4.35 -1.76
C LYS A 66 13.88 4.10 -0.90
N LYS A 67 14.99 4.76 -1.25
CA LYS A 67 16.14 4.99 -0.37
C LYS A 67 15.86 6.24 0.47
N ASN A 68 15.40 6.08 1.71
CA ASN A 68 15.09 7.20 2.59
C ASN A 68 16.34 7.89 3.15
N SER A 69 17.41 7.12 3.35
CA SER A 69 18.73 7.63 3.76
C SER A 69 19.83 6.69 3.28
N ALA A 70 21.09 6.98 3.63
CA ALA A 70 22.20 6.06 3.36
C ALA A 70 22.04 4.68 4.03
N THR A 71 21.26 4.58 5.11
CA THR A 71 21.08 3.36 5.89
C THR A 71 19.64 2.87 5.95
N TRP A 72 18.67 3.55 5.33
CA TRP A 72 17.26 3.18 5.40
C TRP A 72 16.64 3.06 4.01
N PHE A 73 16.13 1.86 3.74
CA PHE A 73 15.52 1.47 2.47
C PHE A 73 14.11 0.95 2.75
N GLN A 74 13.17 1.28 1.87
CA GLN A 74 11.79 0.84 1.97
C GLN A 74 11.30 0.28 0.63
N GLN A 75 10.54 -0.82 0.71
CA GLN A 75 9.84 -1.42 -0.41
C GLN A 75 8.41 -1.77 0.01
N LYS A 76 7.45 -1.48 -0.88
CA LYS A 76 6.04 -1.78 -0.70
C LYS A 76 5.55 -2.70 -1.80
N TYR A 77 4.72 -3.66 -1.42
CA TYR A 77 4.17 -4.67 -2.31
C TYR A 77 2.66 -4.67 -2.17
N LEU A 78 1.99 -4.76 -3.32
CA LEU A 78 0.54 -4.80 -3.44
C LEU A 78 0.13 -6.05 -4.20
N ARG A 79 -1.12 -6.47 -4.01
CA ARG A 79 -1.74 -7.45 -4.89
C ARG A 79 -1.90 -6.85 -6.29
N SER A 80 -1.93 -7.67 -7.33
CA SER A 80 -2.01 -7.20 -8.72
C SER A 80 -3.29 -6.41 -9.02
N ASP A 81 -4.35 -6.62 -8.24
CA ASP A 81 -5.65 -5.97 -8.33
C ASP A 81 -5.81 -4.75 -7.39
N ASP A 82 -4.80 -4.46 -6.54
CA ASP A 82 -4.85 -3.34 -5.60
C ASP A 82 -4.23 -2.05 -6.17
N ASP A 83 -4.85 -0.92 -5.85
CA ASP A 83 -4.29 0.42 -6.04
C ASP A 83 -3.71 0.97 -4.72
N TYR A 84 -2.70 1.82 -4.78
CA TYR A 84 -2.04 2.33 -3.57
C TYR A 84 -2.93 3.25 -2.73
N ASP A 85 -3.79 4.06 -3.36
CA ASP A 85 -4.61 5.00 -2.61
C ASP A 85 -5.69 4.26 -1.81
N ASN A 86 -6.16 3.12 -2.32
CA ASN A 86 -7.26 2.35 -1.74
C ASN A 86 -6.99 0.86 -1.56
N TYR A 87 -5.74 0.47 -1.26
CA TYR A 87 -5.36 -0.93 -1.14
C TYR A 87 -6.15 -1.67 -0.05
N GLN A 88 -6.40 -2.95 -0.27
CA GLN A 88 -6.96 -3.83 0.77
C GLN A 88 -5.86 -4.45 1.62
N GLU A 89 -4.80 -4.96 0.99
CA GLU A 89 -3.67 -5.60 1.66
C GLU A 89 -2.34 -5.06 1.13
N LEU A 90 -1.41 -4.75 2.04
CA LEU A 90 -0.10 -4.20 1.70
C LEU A 90 0.99 -4.86 2.54
N ILE A 91 2.13 -5.14 1.89
CA ILE A 91 3.36 -5.49 2.59
C ILE A 91 4.32 -4.31 2.50
N ASN A 92 4.90 -3.91 3.62
CA ASN A 92 5.97 -2.93 3.68
C ASN A 92 7.20 -3.54 4.34
N LEU A 93 8.32 -3.51 3.62
CA LEU A 93 9.63 -3.88 4.15
C LEU A 93 10.40 -2.59 4.43
N SER A 94 10.70 -2.32 5.71
CA SER A 94 11.64 -1.27 6.11
C SER A 94 12.95 -1.91 6.54
N PHE A 95 13.99 -1.78 5.72
CA PHE A 95 15.31 -2.29 6.00
C PHE A 95 16.26 -1.18 6.45
N TYR A 96 16.97 -1.43 7.54
CA TYR A 96 18.03 -0.58 8.05
C TYR A 96 19.37 -1.30 7.93
N ASN A 97 20.30 -0.76 7.13
CA ASN A 97 21.67 -1.27 7.00
C ASN A 97 22.55 -0.77 8.15
N LYS A 98 22.10 -1.04 9.37
CA LYS A 98 22.77 -0.76 10.63
C LYS A 98 22.18 -1.65 11.71
N GLU A 99 22.92 -1.83 12.79
CA GLU A 99 22.41 -2.46 13.98
C GLU A 99 21.36 -1.57 14.67
N ILE A 100 20.26 -2.21 15.10
CA ILE A 100 19.18 -1.60 15.87
C ILE A 100 18.82 -2.58 16.97
N ASP A 101 18.77 -2.08 18.20
CA ASP A 101 18.25 -2.83 19.33
C ASP A 101 16.76 -3.11 19.13
N ILE A 102 16.39 -4.39 19.16
CA ILE A 102 15.03 -4.83 18.82
C ILE A 102 14.02 -4.38 19.87
N GLU A 103 14.38 -4.44 21.15
CA GLU A 103 13.49 -4.06 22.26
C GLU A 103 13.18 -2.57 22.21
N GLU A 104 14.19 -1.74 21.99
CA GLU A 104 14.04 -0.29 21.85
C GLU A 104 13.21 0.09 20.61
N ALA A 105 13.38 -0.62 19.49
CA ALA A 105 12.59 -0.41 18.29
C ALA A 105 11.10 -0.73 18.52
N VAL A 106 10.82 -1.86 19.18
CA VAL A 106 9.47 -2.28 19.55
C VAL A 106 8.85 -1.31 20.54
N ARG A 107 9.59 -0.91 21.59
CA ARG A 107 9.14 0.07 22.59
C ARG A 107 8.71 1.37 21.93
N LYS A 108 9.55 1.92 21.05
CA LYS A 108 9.22 3.15 20.28
C LYS A 108 7.97 2.99 19.42
N LYS A 109 7.79 1.83 18.78
CA LYS A 109 6.58 1.55 17.98
C LYS A 109 5.33 1.52 18.88
N VAL A 110 5.38 0.79 19.99
CA VAL A 110 4.25 0.66 20.94
C VAL A 110 3.90 2.02 21.53
N GLU A 111 4.88 2.80 21.98
CA GLU A 111 4.67 4.16 22.50
C GLU A 111 4.04 5.07 21.46
N SER A 112 4.50 5.02 20.20
CA SER A 112 3.91 5.78 19.10
C SER A 112 2.43 5.44 18.89
N LEU A 113 2.07 4.14 18.93
CA LEU A 113 0.69 3.68 18.78
C LEU A 113 -0.20 4.10 19.96
N GLN A 114 0.31 4.00 21.19
CA GLN A 114 -0.39 4.42 22.40
C GLN A 114 -0.61 5.93 22.44
N ASN A 115 0.42 6.71 22.10
CA ASN A 115 0.33 8.16 22.01
C ASN A 115 -0.70 8.58 20.94
N ARG A 116 -0.67 7.96 19.76
CA ARG A 116 -1.66 8.18 18.70
C ARG A 116 -3.07 7.89 19.22
N LYS A 117 -3.29 6.73 19.85
CA LYS A 117 -4.59 6.32 20.39
C LYS A 117 -5.17 7.40 21.30
N THR A 118 -4.37 7.94 22.22
CA THR A 118 -4.77 9.02 23.13
C THR A 118 -5.07 10.32 22.38
N GLN A 119 -4.21 10.72 21.44
CA GLN A 119 -4.35 11.98 20.70
C GLN A 119 -5.62 12.04 19.85
N VAL A 120 -6.03 10.93 19.24
CA VAL A 120 -7.20 10.87 18.36
C VAL A 120 -8.42 10.19 19.00
N ASN A 121 -8.33 9.84 20.28
CA ASN A 121 -9.37 9.15 21.06
C ASN A 121 -9.90 7.87 20.37
N ASP A 122 -8.97 7.02 19.90
CA ASP A 122 -9.26 5.80 19.14
C ASP A 122 -9.67 4.63 20.05
N ASN A 123 -10.96 4.61 20.42
CA ASN A 123 -11.52 3.61 21.34
C ASN A 123 -11.60 2.18 20.79
N TYR A 124 -11.32 1.97 19.50
CA TYR A 124 -11.38 0.65 18.86
C TYR A 124 -9.98 0.07 18.57
N SER A 125 -8.93 0.86 18.72
CA SER A 125 -7.55 0.42 18.58
C SER A 125 -7.06 -0.47 19.73
N PHE A 126 -6.15 -1.38 19.40
CA PHE A 126 -5.36 -2.18 20.34
C PHE A 126 -3.92 -2.31 19.83
N VAL A 127 -3.01 -2.70 20.72
CA VAL A 127 -1.64 -3.09 20.41
C VAL A 127 -1.24 -4.20 21.38
N ASP A 128 -0.67 -5.27 20.85
CA ASP A 128 -0.11 -6.38 21.60
C ASP A 128 1.30 -6.69 21.08
N VAL A 129 2.14 -7.25 21.95
CA VAL A 129 3.51 -7.65 21.64
C VAL A 129 3.63 -9.15 21.87
N ILE A 130 4.19 -9.85 20.88
CA ILE A 130 4.35 -11.30 20.88
C ILE A 130 5.80 -11.61 20.53
N GLU A 131 6.48 -12.38 21.35
CA GLU A 131 7.80 -12.89 21.02
C GLU A 131 7.67 -14.17 20.20
N SER A 132 8.49 -14.30 19.15
CA SER A 132 8.58 -15.57 18.41
C SER A 132 9.10 -16.68 19.33
N PRO A 133 8.66 -17.94 19.17
CA PRO A 133 9.14 -19.05 20.00
C PRO A 133 10.66 -19.28 19.98
N ASP A 134 11.34 -18.88 18.90
CA ASP A 134 12.80 -19.00 18.78
C ASP A 134 13.56 -17.75 19.25
N GLY A 135 12.85 -16.73 19.75
CA GLY A 135 13.40 -15.48 20.28
C GLY A 135 14.06 -14.57 19.25
N LYS A 136 13.94 -14.85 17.94
CA LYS A 136 14.62 -14.06 16.89
C LYS A 136 13.80 -12.91 16.36
N GLU A 137 12.50 -12.92 16.63
CA GLU A 137 11.56 -11.89 16.21
C GLU A 137 10.72 -11.41 17.39
N ILE A 138 10.39 -10.12 17.37
CA ILE A 138 9.31 -9.56 18.18
C ILE A 138 8.24 -9.06 17.21
N ILE A 139 7.01 -9.42 17.47
CA ILE A 139 5.85 -9.12 16.64
C ILE A 139 5.00 -8.09 17.38
N VAL A 140 4.70 -6.98 16.71
CA VAL A 140 3.72 -5.99 17.18
C VAL A 140 2.44 -6.15 16.37
N ASP A 141 1.39 -6.60 17.03
CA ASP A 141 0.09 -6.93 16.46
C ASP A 141 -0.92 -5.86 16.90
N TYR A 142 -1.45 -5.07 15.98
CA TYR A 142 -2.21 -3.88 16.34
C TYR A 142 -3.31 -3.51 15.34
N LEU A 143 -4.28 -2.76 15.85
CA LEU A 143 -5.38 -2.18 15.07
C LEU A 143 -5.41 -0.68 15.30
N VAL A 144 -5.58 0.08 14.22
CA VAL A 144 -5.86 1.53 14.27
C VAL A 144 -7.13 1.84 13.49
N THR A 145 -7.85 2.91 13.85
CA THR A 145 -8.97 3.42 13.06
C THR A 145 -8.64 4.79 12.46
N ILE A 146 -8.97 4.99 11.19
CA ILE A 146 -8.74 6.24 10.48
C ILE A 146 -10.09 6.80 10.07
N VAL A 147 -10.36 8.02 10.54
CA VAL A 147 -11.49 8.84 10.13
C VAL A 147 -10.92 10.04 9.39
N PRO A 148 -10.91 10.02 8.04
CA PRO A 148 -10.43 11.15 7.26
C PRO A 148 -11.26 12.41 7.54
N LYS A 149 -10.68 13.57 7.21
CA LYS A 149 -11.48 14.80 7.11
C LYS A 149 -12.53 14.64 6.01
N GLU A 150 -13.61 15.39 6.11
CA GLU A 150 -14.67 15.38 5.10
C GLU A 150 -14.09 15.58 3.69
N GLY A 151 -14.47 14.70 2.75
CA GLY A 151 -13.99 14.70 1.37
C GLY A 151 -12.58 14.14 1.15
N ALA A 152 -11.87 13.67 2.19
CA ALA A 152 -10.49 13.16 2.08
C ALA A 152 -10.38 11.63 1.98
N GLY A 153 -11.49 10.94 1.73
CA GLY A 153 -11.56 9.48 1.58
C GLY A 153 -12.48 8.80 2.59
N GLU A 154 -12.57 7.48 2.48
CA GLU A 154 -13.43 6.65 3.33
C GLU A 154 -12.78 6.34 4.68
N ALA A 155 -13.60 6.21 5.72
CA ALA A 155 -13.15 5.73 7.01
C ALA A 155 -12.79 4.23 6.94
N TYR A 156 -11.74 3.83 7.66
CA TYR A 156 -11.33 2.43 7.71
C TYR A 156 -10.67 2.05 9.02
N ALA A 157 -10.74 0.78 9.38
CA ALA A 157 -9.86 0.18 10.37
C ALA A 157 -8.69 -0.50 9.65
N GLU A 158 -7.48 -0.35 10.18
CA GLU A 158 -6.28 -0.96 9.61
C GLU A 158 -5.63 -1.91 10.61
N TYR A 159 -5.73 -3.20 10.32
CA TYR A 159 -5.10 -4.26 11.07
C TYR A 159 -3.67 -4.46 10.56
N ASN A 160 -2.71 -4.47 11.47
CA ASN A 160 -1.29 -4.48 11.14
C ASN A 160 -0.53 -5.51 11.98
N ILE A 161 0.43 -6.15 11.35
CA ILE A 161 1.37 -7.07 11.98
C ILE A 161 2.77 -6.65 11.56
N ASP A 162 3.53 -6.10 12.51
CA ASP A 162 4.94 -5.73 12.32
C ASP A 162 5.84 -6.81 12.93
N ARG A 163 6.65 -7.47 12.12
CA ARG A 163 7.68 -8.42 12.56
C ARG A 163 9.03 -7.72 12.56
N PHE A 164 9.60 -7.53 13.74
CA PHE A 164 10.90 -6.92 13.96
C PHE A 164 11.96 -8.01 14.03
N ARG A 165 13.03 -7.89 13.23
CA ARG A 165 14.07 -8.93 13.15
C ARG A 165 15.46 -8.34 12.86
N PRO A 166 16.45 -8.55 13.75
CA PRO A 166 17.86 -8.37 13.43
C PRO A 166 18.24 -9.26 12.24
N THR A 167 19.00 -8.72 11.30
CA THR A 167 19.40 -9.42 10.09
C THR A 167 20.81 -9.03 9.68
N LYS A 168 21.26 -9.49 8.52
CA LYS A 168 22.57 -9.15 7.96
C LYS A 168 22.45 -8.79 6.48
N ASN A 169 23.34 -7.92 6.04
CA ASN A 169 23.61 -7.62 4.64
C ASN A 169 25.09 -7.88 4.37
N GLY A 170 25.41 -9.11 3.96
CA GLY A 170 26.78 -9.62 3.99
C GLY A 170 27.30 -9.66 5.42
N ASP A 171 28.44 -9.01 5.67
CA ASP A 171 29.04 -8.92 7.00
C ASP A 171 28.49 -7.78 7.87
N GLN A 172 27.67 -6.90 7.30
CA GLN A 172 27.09 -5.77 8.02
C GLN A 172 25.83 -6.19 8.77
N ASN A 173 25.74 -5.80 10.04
CA ASN A 173 24.52 -5.92 10.83
C ASN A 173 23.42 -5.05 10.20
N GLY A 174 22.21 -5.59 10.16
CA GLY A 174 21.04 -4.92 9.66
C GLY A 174 19.82 -5.20 10.53
N PHE A 175 18.73 -4.52 10.21
CA PHE A 175 17.46 -4.67 10.90
C PHE A 175 16.32 -4.58 9.90
N LEU A 176 15.39 -5.54 9.96
CA LEU A 176 14.23 -5.58 9.08
C LEU A 176 12.96 -5.45 9.91
N ILE A 177 12.08 -4.55 9.48
CA ILE A 177 10.68 -4.53 9.88
C ILE A 177 9.87 -5.00 8.68
N TYR A 178 9.24 -6.16 8.81
CA TYR A 178 8.28 -6.69 7.86
C TYR A 178 6.88 -6.36 8.37
N THR A 179 6.17 -5.48 7.67
CA THR A 179 4.81 -5.08 8.01
C THR A 179 3.83 -5.69 7.03
N TYR A 180 2.82 -6.39 7.54
CA TYR A 180 1.59 -6.68 6.82
C TYR A 180 0.49 -5.72 7.30
N SER A 181 -0.24 -5.11 6.38
CA SER A 181 -1.36 -4.21 6.65
C SER A 181 -2.59 -4.68 5.90
N LYS A 182 -3.75 -4.70 6.57
CA LYS A 182 -5.06 -4.97 5.97
C LYS A 182 -6.07 -3.91 6.36
N ARG A 183 -6.67 -3.25 5.37
CA ARG A 183 -7.70 -2.24 5.56
C ARG A 183 -9.10 -2.84 5.47
N PHE A 184 -9.96 -2.34 6.34
CA PHE A 184 -11.39 -2.64 6.39
C PHE A 184 -12.14 -1.31 6.25
N TYR A 185 -12.54 -0.98 5.02
CA TYR A 185 -13.29 0.23 4.69
C TYR A 185 -14.71 0.14 5.26
N SER A 186 -14.93 0.88 6.35
CA SER A 186 -16.17 0.92 7.09
C SER A 186 -16.08 1.97 8.19
N SER A 187 -17.20 2.65 8.45
CA SER A 187 -17.37 3.50 9.64
C SER A 187 -17.90 2.72 10.85
N ASP A 188 -18.32 1.46 10.69
CA ASP A 188 -18.68 0.58 11.81
C ASP A 188 -17.42 -0.08 12.41
N PHE A 189 -16.68 0.70 13.19
CA PHE A 189 -15.47 0.21 13.86
C PHE A 189 -15.76 -0.84 14.92
N ARG A 190 -16.94 -0.81 15.55
CA ARG A 190 -17.32 -1.81 16.56
C ARG A 190 -17.54 -3.18 15.91
N GLY A 191 -18.28 -3.24 14.82
CA GLY A 191 -18.47 -4.46 14.04
C GLY A 191 -17.15 -4.98 13.46
N THR A 192 -16.34 -4.07 12.93
CA THR A 192 -15.02 -4.39 12.37
C THR A 192 -14.07 -4.96 13.42
N ALA A 193 -13.98 -4.35 14.60
CA ALA A 193 -13.16 -4.86 15.71
C ALA A 193 -13.61 -6.26 16.17
N LYS A 194 -14.93 -6.50 16.23
CA LYS A 194 -15.48 -7.84 16.54
C LYS A 194 -15.11 -8.88 15.47
N TYR A 195 -15.15 -8.50 14.20
CA TYR A 195 -14.74 -9.39 13.11
C TYR A 195 -13.24 -9.71 13.20
N ILE A 196 -12.40 -8.70 13.39
CA ILE A 196 -10.95 -8.85 13.55
C ILE A 196 -10.66 -9.79 14.71
N ASN A 197 -11.25 -9.59 15.89
CA ASN A 197 -11.04 -10.49 17.04
C ASN A 197 -11.34 -11.97 16.75
N LYS A 198 -12.31 -12.28 15.87
CA LYS A 198 -12.62 -13.65 15.47
C LYS A 198 -11.62 -14.23 14.47
N GLN A 199 -11.03 -13.39 13.62
CA GLN A 199 -10.11 -13.80 12.55
C GLN A 199 -8.63 -13.61 12.90
N ARG A 200 -8.34 -12.89 13.99
CA ARG A 200 -7.02 -12.39 14.36
C ARG A 200 -5.97 -13.49 14.37
N ASN A 201 -6.20 -14.58 15.10
CA ASN A 201 -5.23 -15.68 15.19
C ASN A 201 -4.92 -16.30 13.81
N LYS A 202 -5.93 -16.44 12.94
CA LYS A 202 -5.73 -16.95 11.58
C LYS A 202 -4.95 -15.99 10.71
N MET A 203 -5.20 -14.68 10.82
CA MET A 203 -4.44 -13.66 10.08
C MET A 203 -3.00 -13.58 10.58
N LEU A 204 -2.81 -13.59 11.91
CA LEU A 204 -1.52 -13.58 12.56
C LEU A 204 -0.70 -14.79 12.13
N ASP A 205 -1.24 -16.01 12.26
CA ASP A 205 -0.59 -17.26 11.88
C ASP A 205 -0.04 -17.20 10.44
N ARG A 206 -0.88 -16.82 9.47
CA ARG A 206 -0.47 -16.68 8.06
C ARG A 206 0.73 -15.75 7.86
N VAL A 207 0.79 -14.65 8.61
CA VAL A 207 1.87 -13.66 8.46
C VAL A 207 3.13 -14.08 9.20
N ILE A 208 3.03 -14.64 10.40
CA ILE A 208 4.20 -15.03 11.20
C ILE A 208 4.89 -16.27 10.64
N THR A 209 4.15 -17.16 9.96
CA THR A 209 4.72 -18.34 9.28
C THR A 209 5.33 -18.01 7.92
N THR A 210 5.12 -16.80 7.39
CA THR A 210 5.73 -16.38 6.12
C THR A 210 7.25 -16.33 6.29
N PRO A 211 8.05 -16.95 5.41
CA PRO A 211 9.50 -16.83 5.49
C PRO A 211 9.94 -15.39 5.34
N MET A 212 10.72 -14.92 6.29
CA MET A 212 11.30 -13.59 6.19
C MET A 212 12.38 -13.55 5.09
N PRO A 213 12.41 -12.52 4.24
CA PRO A 213 13.33 -12.46 3.11
C PRO A 213 14.80 -12.31 3.56
N ASN A 214 15.71 -12.77 2.70
CA ASN A 214 17.12 -12.48 2.81
C ASN A 214 17.40 -11.14 2.13
N ILE A 215 18.07 -10.23 2.84
CA ILE A 215 18.30 -8.87 2.35
C ILE A 215 19.72 -8.73 1.78
N LYS A 216 19.83 -8.14 0.59
CA LYS A 216 21.10 -7.68 0.01
C LYS A 216 20.90 -6.34 -0.67
N LEU A 217 21.71 -5.35 -0.32
CA LEU A 217 21.60 -4.05 -0.98
C LEU A 217 22.04 -4.11 -2.45
N THR A 218 21.21 -3.57 -3.32
CA THR A 218 21.43 -3.43 -4.77
C THR A 218 21.60 -1.96 -5.13
N GLY A 219 22.45 -1.66 -6.13
CA GLY A 219 22.64 -0.30 -6.64
C GLY A 219 23.31 0.67 -5.66
N LYS A 220 24.60 0.44 -5.38
CA LYS A 220 25.45 1.42 -4.67
C LYS A 220 25.58 2.72 -5.45
#